data_AF-A0A1F5SV83-F1
#
_entry.id   AF-A0A1F5SV83-F1
#
_cell.length_a   1.000
_cell.length_b   1.000
_cell.length_c   1.000
_cell.angle_alpha   90.00
_cell.angle_beta   90.00
_cell.angle_gamma   90.00
#
_symmetry.space_group_name_H-M   'P 1'
#
loop_
_entity.id
_entity.type
_entity.pdbx_description
1 polymer ?
#
loop_
_entity_poly.entity_id
_entity_poly.type
_entity_poly.pdbx_seq_one_letter_code
_entity_poly.pdbx_strand_id
1 'polypeptide(L)' 'MNKELYYKTSDLALCAALCCNGYAVNNIDKKNPKRAIFWIKNNNNLDKIIKSYWSRELTVEPMAFFNILKELKARIYNS' A
#
# COMPACT_ATOMS: atom_id res chain seq x y z
N MET A 1 14.23 -13.52 14.94
CA MET A 1 13.55 -12.21 14.84
C MET A 1 12.49 -12.33 13.75
N ASN A 2 11.24 -12.64 14.13
CA ASN A 2 10.14 -12.79 13.16
C ASN A 2 9.79 -11.40 12.63
N LYS A 3 10.35 -11.03 11.48
CA LYS A 3 9.90 -9.86 10.73
C LYS A 3 8.40 -10.08 10.49
N GLU A 4 7.55 -9.16 10.97
CA GLU A 4 6.10 -9.30 10.83
C GLU A 4 5.76 -9.67 9.38
N LEU A 5 4.92 -10.71 9.21
CA LEU A 5 4.53 -11.26 7.90
C LEU A 5 3.88 -10.20 6.99
N TYR A 6 3.47 -9.08 7.58
CA TYR A 6 2.82 -7.96 6.92
C TYR A 6 3.49 -6.65 7.28
N TYR A 7 3.70 -5.81 6.27
CA TYR A 7 3.93 -4.39 6.44
C TYR A 7 2.59 -3.67 6.59
N LYS A 8 2.53 -2.70 7.49
CA LYS A 8 1.32 -1.92 7.76
C LYS A 8 1.58 -0.46 7.44
N THR A 9 0.68 0.15 6.69
CA THR A 9 0.71 1.59 6.42
C THR A 9 -0.71 2.16 6.42
N SER A 10 -0.86 3.42 6.80
CA SER A 10 -2.12 4.15 6.56
C SER A 10 -1.99 5.15 5.41
N ASP A 11 -0.82 5.21 4.77
CA ASP A 11 -0.58 6.08 3.63
C ASP A 11 -1.16 5.43 2.38
N LEU A 12 -2.21 6.06 1.85
CA LEU A 12 -2.93 5.60 0.67
C LEU A 12 -2.06 5.66 -0.59
N ALA A 13 -1.23 6.70 -0.74
CA ALA A 13 -0.38 6.89 -1.90
C ALA A 13 0.77 5.87 -1.92
N LEU A 14 1.41 5.62 -0.76
CA LEU A 14 2.39 4.55 -0.60
C LEU A 14 1.75 3.19 -0.90
N CYS A 15 0.57 2.91 -0.35
CA CYS A 15 -0.13 1.66 -0.62
C CYS A 15 -0.41 1.48 -2.11
N ALA A 16 -0.87 2.52 -2.80
CA ALA A 16 -1.11 2.47 -4.25
C ALA A 16 0.18 2.24 -5.04
N ALA A 17 1.27 2.92 -4.68
CA ALA A 17 2.57 2.75 -5.33
C ALA A 17 3.13 1.33 -5.14
N LEU A 18 2.93 0.74 -3.97
CA LEU A 18 3.26 -0.66 -3.71
C LEU A 18 2.42 -1.59 -4.59
N CYS A 19 1.13 -1.34 -4.75
CA CYS A 19 0.29 -2.12 -5.66
C CYS A 19 0.72 -2.01 -7.12
N CYS A 20 1.14 -0.83 -7.58
CA CYS A 20 1.73 -0.67 -8.92
C CYS A 20 2.99 -1.53 -9.11
N ASN A 21 3.71 -1.84 -8.03
CA ASN A 21 4.93 -2.66 -8.02
C ASN A 21 4.65 -4.14 -7.70
N GLY A 22 3.41 -4.60 -7.87
CA GLY A 22 3.02 -6.01 -7.78
C GLY A 22 2.72 -6.50 -6.36
N TYR A 23 2.62 -5.60 -5.37
CA TYR A 23 2.23 -5.97 -4.01
C TYR A 23 0.72 -5.96 -3.84
N ALA A 24 0.17 -6.94 -3.11
CA ALA A 24 -1.25 -7.01 -2.84
C ALA A 24 -1.59 -6.55 -1.41
N VAL A 25 -2.70 -5.82 -1.29
CA VAL A 25 -3.33 -5.51 0.01
C VAL A 25 -4.09 -6.74 0.49
N ASN A 26 -3.55 -7.39 1.51
CA ASN A 26 -4.14 -8.57 2.14
C ASN A 26 -5.38 -8.21 2.98
N ASN A 27 -5.32 -7.10 3.72
CA ASN A 27 -6.44 -6.64 4.53
C ASN A 27 -6.43 -5.12 4.68
N ILE A 28 -7.60 -4.53 4.95
CA ILE A 28 -7.76 -3.13 5.32
C ILE A 28 -8.44 -3.09 6.69
N ASP A 29 -7.70 -2.73 7.73
CA ASP A 29 -8.25 -2.51 9.05
C ASP A 29 -8.87 -1.11 9.12
N LYS A 30 -10.21 -1.08 9.30
CA LYS A 30 -11.03 0.14 9.39
C LYS A 30 -11.61 0.36 10.78
N LYS A 31 -11.09 -0.30 11.84
CA LYS A 31 -11.61 -0.16 13.21
C LYS A 31 -11.64 1.29 13.68
N ASN A 32 -10.70 2.11 13.19
CA ASN A 32 -10.74 3.55 13.40
C ASN A 32 -11.50 4.23 12.24
N PRO A 33 -12.64 4.90 12.50
CA PRO A 33 -13.44 5.54 11.44
C PRO A 33 -12.70 6.68 10.73
N LYS A 34 -11.65 7.23 11.34
CA LYS A 34 -10.83 8.31 10.76
C LYS A 34 -9.61 7.79 10.00
N ARG A 35 -9.28 6.50 10.10
CA ARG A 35 -8.01 5.98 9.59
C ARG A 35 -8.11 4.51 9.20
N ALA A 36 -7.88 4.23 7.91
CA ALA A 36 -7.67 2.88 7.41
C ALA A 36 -6.19 2.48 7.52
N ILE A 37 -5.93 1.22 7.85
CA ILE A 37 -4.58 0.63 7.86
C ILE A 37 -4.54 -0.51 6.83
N PHE A 38 -3.67 -0.39 5.83
CA PHE A 38 -3.43 -1.37 4.80
C PHE A 38 -2.38 -2.39 5.27
N TRP A 39 -2.69 -3.67 5.12
CA TRP A 39 -1.80 -4.78 5.45
C TRP A 39 -1.27 -5.38 4.15
N ILE A 40 0.02 -5.23 3.92
CA ILE A 40 0.70 -5.64 2.69
C ILE A 40 1.61 -6.80 3.02
N LYS A 41 1.50 -7.90 2.27
CA LYS A 41 2.34 -9.09 2.51
C LYS A 41 3.81 -8.72 2.35
N ASN A 42 4.59 -8.97 3.39
CA ASN A 42 6.02 -8.65 3.41
C ASN A 42 6.78 -9.65 2.53
N ASN A 43 7.68 -9.15 1.68
CA ASN A 43 8.59 -9.97 0.89
C ASN A 43 9.99 -9.32 0.90
N ASN A 44 11.00 -10.04 0.38
CA ASN A 44 12.40 -9.62 0.48
C ASN A 44 12.72 -8.28 -0.22
N ASN A 45 11.84 -7.73 -1.05
CA ASN A 45 12.09 -6.49 -1.80
C ASN A 45 11.24 -5.30 -1.34
N LEU A 46 10.33 -5.49 -0.37
CA LEU A 46 9.39 -4.46 0.05
C LEU A 46 10.08 -3.22 0.64
N ASP A 47 11.07 -3.43 1.50
CA ASP A 47 11.84 -2.34 2.12
C ASP A 47 12.55 -1.46 1.08
N LYS A 48 13.03 -2.06 -0.01
CA LYS A 48 13.70 -1.34 -1.10
C LYS A 48 12.73 -0.40 -1.81
N ILE A 49 11.53 -0.88 -2.13
CA ILE A 49 10.50 -0.07 -2.80
C ILE A 49 10.02 1.05 -1.88
N ILE A 50 9.79 0.77 -0.60
CA ILE A 50 9.42 1.79 0.39
C ILE A 50 10.51 2.87 0.49
N LYS A 51 11.79 2.46 0.53
CA LYS A 51 12.90 3.41 0.55
C LYS A 51 12.91 4.28 -0.71
N SER A 52 12.76 3.70 -1.90
CA SER A 52 12.67 4.44 -3.17
C SER A 52 11.49 5.41 -3.23
N TYR A 53 10.35 5.07 -2.60
CA TYR A 53 9.22 5.99 -2.49
C TYR A 53 9.57 7.22 -1.67
N TRP A 54 10.15 7.04 -0.48
CA TRP A 54 10.51 8.15 0.41
C TRP A 54 11.72 8.96 -0.09
N SER A 55 12.62 8.36 -0.88
CA SER A 55 13.72 9.07 -1.55
C SER A 55 13.27 9.80 -2.83
N ARG A 56 12.00 9.69 -3.23
CA ARG A 56 11.44 10.27 -4.47
C ARG A 56 12.04 9.69 -5.76
N GLU A 57 12.51 8.46 -5.71
CA GLU A 57 13.11 7.72 -6.84
C GLU A 57 12.14 6.71 -7.47
N LEU A 58 11.03 6.40 -6.79
CA LEU A 58 10.06 5.43 -7.30
C LEU A 58 9.20 6.03 -8.42
N THR A 59 9.25 5.41 -9.60
CA THR A 59 8.37 5.72 -10.73
C THR A 59 7.26 4.67 -10.85
N VAL A 60 6.06 5.12 -11.24
CA VAL A 60 4.91 4.24 -11.50
C VAL A 60 4.22 4.68 -12.79
N GLU A 61 3.51 3.76 -13.44
CA GLU A 61 2.66 4.11 -14.57
C GLU A 61 1.47 4.95 -14.04
N PRO A 62 1.26 6.19 -14.54
CA PRO A 62 0.28 7.10 -13.97
C PRO A 62 -1.16 6.58 -13.96
N MET A 63 -1.60 5.94 -15.05
CA MET A 63 -2.98 5.46 -15.19
C MET A 63 -3.28 4.33 -14.20
N ALA A 64 -2.36 3.37 -14.06
CA ALA A 64 -2.41 2.29 -13.09
C ALA A 64 -2.46 2.84 -11.66
N PHE A 65 -1.61 3.82 -11.34
CA PHE A 65 -1.61 4.45 -10.03
C PHE A 65 -2.96 5.11 -9.70
N PHE A 66 -3.53 5.88 -10.63
CA PHE A 66 -4.85 6.49 -10.45
C PHE A 66 -5.97 5.47 -10.33
N ASN A 67 -5.93 4.38 -11.10
CA ASN A 67 -6.93 3.31 -11.02
C ASN A 67 -6.87 2.59 -9.67
N ILE A 68 -5.66 2.27 -9.19
CA ILE A 68 -5.46 1.65 -7.88
C ILE A 68 -5.91 2.59 -6.75
N LEU A 69 -5.63 3.90 -6.84
CA LEU A 69 -6.14 4.85 -5.86
C LEU A 69 -7.67 4.85 -5.76
N LYS A 70 -8.37 4.78 -6.90
CA LYS A 70 -9.83 4.68 -6.93
C LYS A 70 -10.31 3.38 -6.29
N GLU A 71 -9.69 2.26 -6.64
CA GLU A 71 -10.01 0.94 -6.08
C GLU A 71 -9.82 0.92 -4.56
N LEU A 72 -8.67 1.40 -4.07
CA LEU A 72 -8.37 1.44 -2.64
C LEU A 72 -9.37 2.32 -1.88
N LYS A 73 -9.76 3.49 -2.42
CA LYS A 73 -10.80 4.33 -1.84
C LYS A 73 -12.15 3.61 -1.80
N ALA A 74 -12.56 2.96 -2.89
CA ALA A 74 -13.78 2.17 -2.92
C ALA A 74 -13.75 1.07 -1.84
N ARG A 75 -12.63 0.38 -1.67
CA ARG A 75 -12.46 -0.62 -0.59
C ARG A 75 -12.47 -0.02 0.81
N ILE A 76 -12.18 1.27 1.00
CA ILE A 76 -12.31 1.94 2.31
C ILE A 76 -13.77 2.27 2.60
N TYR A 77 -14.49 2.83 1.64
CA TYR A 77 -15.84 3.38 1.90
C TYR A 77 -17.00 2.45 1.57
N ASN A 78 -16.82 1.48 0.65
CA ASN A 78 -17.87 0.60 0.14
C ASN A 78 -17.71 -0.86 0.61
N SER A 79 -17.07 -1.11 1.76
CA SER A 79 -17.05 -2.45 2.39
C SER A 79 -17.49 -2.38 3.82
#